data_AF-A0A150QBZ4-F1
#
_entry.id   AF-A0A150QBZ4-F1
#
_cell.length_a   1.000
_cell.length_b   1.000
_cell.length_c   1.000
_cell.angle_alpha   90.00
_cell.angle_beta   90.00
_cell.angle_gamma   90.00
#
_symmetry.space_group_name_H-M   'P 1'
#
loop_
_entity.id
_entity.type
_entity.pdbx_description
1 polymer ?
#
loop_
_entity_poly.entity_id
_entity_poly.type
_entity_poly.pdbx_seq_one_letter_code
_entity_poly.pdbx_strand_id
1 'polypeptide(L)'
;MSSIDLSQYEADIAAAEAEVTRIREENAQVAEEHRGDRSADAHEVLRRGAASLAAARERLEAARVALKLALKTGSPHGLLAQEGVVSGSVAVAIPPGTPSGERARIVEAAVAAELTGVARELGVVLAAPADRYTRERPGRDAEGRTILDVAGHVEGDVLMPAVSRAARNARRG
;
A
#
# COMPACT_ATOMS: atom_id res chain seq x y z
N MET A 1 8.61 -27.09 -5.94
CA MET A 1 8.32 -25.97 -5.02
C MET A 1 9.37 -24.91 -5.29
N SER A 2 8.98 -23.77 -5.86
CA SER A 2 9.92 -22.68 -6.13
C SER A 2 10.42 -22.17 -4.78
N SER A 3 11.72 -22.27 -4.50
CA SER A 3 12.31 -21.58 -3.36
C SER A 3 12.18 -20.09 -3.65
N ILE A 4 11.32 -19.42 -2.91
CA ILE A 4 11.19 -17.97 -3.08
C ILE A 4 12.53 -17.36 -2.71
N ASP A 5 13.05 -16.56 -3.63
CA ASP A 5 14.26 -15.83 -3.39
C ASP A 5 13.95 -14.67 -2.43
N LEU A 6 14.15 -14.93 -1.13
CA LEU A 6 13.97 -13.94 -0.08
C LEU A 6 14.97 -12.79 -0.20
N SER A 7 16.11 -13.00 -0.88
CA SER A 7 17.14 -11.98 -1.03
C SER A 7 16.66 -10.79 -1.84
N GLN A 8 15.77 -10.99 -2.82
CA GLN A 8 15.15 -9.89 -3.56
C GLN A 8 14.26 -9.02 -2.65
N TYR A 9 13.50 -9.62 -1.73
CA TYR A 9 12.66 -8.86 -0.80
C TYR A 9 13.49 -8.09 0.23
N GLU A 10 14.58 -8.69 0.71
CA GLU A 10 15.53 -8.03 1.59
C GLU A 10 16.22 -6.85 0.87
N ALA A 11 16.59 -7.03 -0.40
CA ALA A 11 17.13 -5.96 -1.23
C ALA A 11 16.11 -4.83 -1.47
N ASP A 12 14.84 -5.17 -1.73
CA ASP A 12 13.77 -4.19 -1.92
C ASP A 12 13.52 -3.37 -0.65
N ILE A 13 13.54 -4.01 0.53
CA ILE A 13 13.46 -3.32 1.82
C ILE A 13 14.66 -2.39 2.00
N ALA A 14 15.89 -2.88 1.78
CA ALA A 14 17.10 -2.07 1.91
C ALA A 14 17.08 -0.86 0.97
N ALA A 15 16.65 -1.03 -0.27
CA ALA A 15 16.50 0.06 -1.24
C ALA A 15 15.44 1.07 -0.80
N ALA A 16 14.30 0.62 -0.27
CA ALA A 16 13.25 1.50 0.25
C ALA A 16 13.69 2.24 1.52
N GLU A 17 14.48 1.63 2.40
CA GLU A 17 15.05 2.27 3.60
C GLU A 17 16.09 3.33 3.24
N ALA A 18 16.96 3.04 2.28
CA ALA A 18 17.92 4.01 1.74
C ALA A 18 17.20 5.23 1.15
N GLU A 19 16.13 5.00 0.39
CA GLU A 19 15.31 6.05 -0.20
C GLU A 19 14.60 6.92 0.86
N VAL A 20 14.03 6.30 1.90
CA VAL A 20 13.43 7.04 3.02
C VAL A 20 14.48 7.91 3.73
N THR A 21 15.69 7.37 3.92
CA THR A 21 16.80 8.08 4.55
C THR A 21 17.22 9.29 3.71
N ARG A 22 17.46 9.09 2.41
CA ARG A 22 17.80 10.15 1.45
C ARG A 22 16.77 11.29 1.45
N ILE A 23 15.48 10.96 1.29
CA ILE A 23 14.40 11.96 1.26
C ILE A 23 14.28 12.68 2.62
N ARG A 24 14.53 11.98 3.73
CA ARG A 24 14.51 12.60 5.06
C ARG A 24 15.64 13.63 5.20
N GLU A 25 16.83 13.32 4.72
CA GLU A 25 17.98 14.22 4.71
C GLU A 25 17.73 15.43 3.81
N GLU A 26 17.25 15.22 2.59
CA GLU A 26 16.85 16.27 1.66
C GLU A 26 15.79 17.20 2.26
N ASN A 27 14.74 16.63 2.85
CA ASN A 27 13.71 17.42 3.51
C ASN A 27 14.23 18.19 4.73
N ALA A 28 15.23 17.66 5.45
CA ALA A 28 15.84 18.37 6.57
C ALA A 28 16.65 19.58 6.08
N GLN A 29 17.36 19.46 4.96
CA GLN A 29 18.05 20.58 4.32
C GLN A 29 17.06 21.65 3.85
N VAL A 30 16.00 21.25 3.14
CA VAL A 30 14.94 22.17 2.69
C VAL A 30 14.25 22.86 3.89
N ALA A 31 14.00 22.13 4.98
CA ALA A 31 13.44 22.71 6.20
C ALA A 31 14.38 23.73 6.85
N GLU A 32 15.69 23.53 6.75
CA GLU A 32 16.69 24.47 7.23
C GLU A 32 16.74 25.73 6.37
N GLU A 33 16.76 25.59 5.04
CA GLU A 33 16.80 26.69 4.08
C GLU A 33 15.59 27.62 4.21
N HIS A 34 14.41 27.06 4.50
CA HIS A 34 13.17 27.80 4.70
C HIS A 34 12.87 28.11 6.17
N ARG A 35 13.84 27.96 7.07
CA ARG A 35 13.62 28.20 8.51
C ARG A 35 13.21 29.65 8.75
N GLY A 36 11.98 29.83 9.24
CA GLY A 36 11.42 31.15 9.56
C GLY A 36 10.81 31.89 8.37
N ASP A 37 10.90 31.33 7.16
CA ASP A 37 10.18 31.83 5.99
C ASP A 37 8.70 31.43 6.09
N ARG A 38 7.82 32.43 6.09
CA ARG A 38 6.35 32.26 6.17
C ARG A 38 5.65 32.49 4.83
N SER A 39 6.41 32.53 3.74
CA SER A 39 5.86 32.69 2.40
C SER A 39 5.04 31.46 1.99
N ALA A 40 4.04 31.68 1.12
CA ALA A 40 3.24 30.59 0.56
C ALA A 40 4.12 29.60 -0.24
N ASP A 41 5.17 30.09 -0.89
CA ASP A 41 6.11 29.27 -1.66
C ASP A 41 6.92 28.33 -0.75
N ALA A 42 7.47 28.85 0.36
CA ALA A 42 8.14 28.02 1.36
C ALA A 42 7.21 26.94 1.93
N HIS A 43 5.97 27.30 2.25
CA HIS A 43 4.97 26.34 2.70
C HIS A 43 4.69 25.24 1.66
N GLU A 44 4.56 25.59 0.38
CA GLU A 44 4.32 24.63 -0.69
C GLU A 44 5.52 23.69 -0.91
N VAL A 45 6.74 24.20 -0.84
CA VAL A 45 7.97 23.39 -0.94
C VAL A 45 8.05 22.37 0.20
N LEU A 46 7.84 22.81 1.44
CA LEU A 46 7.83 21.91 2.62
C LEU A 46 6.71 20.87 2.54
N ARG A 47 5.53 21.27 2.06
CA ARG A 47 4.39 20.37 1.84
C ARG A 47 4.72 19.29 0.81
N ARG A 48 5.37 19.63 -0.30
CA ARG A 48 5.82 18.67 -1.31
C ARG A 48 6.84 17.69 -0.74
N GLY A 49 7.82 18.19 0.01
CA GLY A 49 8.80 17.34 0.71
C GLY A 49 8.11 16.33 1.65
N ALA A 50 7.17 16.79 2.47
CA ALA A 50 6.39 15.92 3.36
C ALA A 50 5.60 14.86 2.59
N ALA A 51 4.99 15.21 1.46
CA ALA A 51 4.27 14.27 0.61
C ALA A 51 5.18 13.21 -0.02
N SER A 52 6.41 13.59 -0.43
CA SER A 52 7.42 12.68 -0.96
C SER A 52 7.92 11.70 0.10
N LEU A 53 8.20 12.18 1.32
CA LEU A 53 8.59 11.32 2.44
C LEU A 53 7.48 10.32 2.82
N ALA A 54 6.23 10.77 2.82
CA ALA A 54 5.08 9.89 3.04
C ALA A 54 5.00 8.79 1.98
N ALA A 55 5.19 9.14 0.70
CA ALA A 55 5.21 8.16 -0.40
C ALA A 55 6.36 7.14 -0.29
N ALA A 56 7.54 7.57 0.16
CA ALA A 56 8.68 6.67 0.40
C ALA A 56 8.41 5.69 1.55
N ARG A 57 7.80 6.17 2.64
CA ARG A 57 7.39 5.31 3.77
C ARG A 57 6.30 4.32 3.38
N GLU A 58 5.35 4.73 2.55
CA GLU A 58 4.32 3.83 1.98
C GLU A 58 4.97 2.68 1.19
N ARG A 59 6.01 2.97 0.39
CA ARG A 59 6.78 1.94 -0.35
C ARG A 59 7.52 0.98 0.58
N LEU A 60 8.17 1.50 1.62
CA LEU A 60 8.86 0.67 2.61
C LEU A 60 7.91 -0.28 3.35
N GLU A 61 6.74 0.22 3.77
CA GLU A 61 5.73 -0.62 4.42
C GLU A 61 5.25 -1.73 3.47
N ALA A 62 5.00 -1.40 2.20
CA ALA A 62 4.60 -2.38 1.20
C ALA A 62 5.66 -3.48 0.99
N ALA A 63 6.95 -3.13 0.97
CA ALA A 63 8.04 -4.10 0.85
C ALA A 63 8.11 -5.05 2.07
N ARG A 64 7.91 -4.50 3.29
CA ARG A 64 7.86 -5.30 4.53
C ARG A 64 6.67 -6.26 4.56
N VAL A 65 5.49 -5.80 4.12
CA VAL A 65 4.30 -6.65 4.00
C VAL A 65 4.51 -7.75 2.97
N ALA A 66 5.13 -7.45 1.82
CA ALA A 66 5.46 -8.43 0.80
C ALA A 66 6.41 -9.52 1.32
N LEU A 67 7.45 -9.15 2.08
CA LEU A 67 8.33 -10.14 2.74
C LEU A 67 7.55 -11.03 3.72
N LYS A 68 6.71 -10.44 4.57
CA LYS A 68 5.86 -11.22 5.51
C LYS A 68 4.93 -12.19 4.78
N LEU A 69 4.33 -11.75 3.67
CA LEU A 69 3.48 -12.59 2.82
C LEU A 69 4.28 -13.72 2.17
N ALA A 70 5.46 -13.43 1.62
CA ALA A 70 6.34 -14.42 1.02
C ALA A 70 6.73 -15.50 2.03
N LEU A 71 7.09 -15.09 3.26
CA LEU A 71 7.39 -16.01 4.36
C LEU A 71 6.18 -16.86 4.79
N LYS A 72 4.97 -16.30 4.79
CA LYS A 72 3.75 -16.98 5.27
C LYS A 72 3.10 -17.89 4.22
N THR A 73 3.03 -17.42 2.98
CA THR A 73 2.15 -17.98 1.93
C THR A 73 2.93 -18.58 0.77
N GLY A 74 4.20 -18.25 0.67
CA GLY A 74 5.00 -18.61 -0.49
C GLY A 74 4.82 -17.68 -1.70
N SER A 75 4.15 -16.53 -1.53
CA SER A 75 3.82 -15.58 -2.60
C SER A 75 4.05 -14.13 -2.15
N PRO A 76 4.50 -13.22 -3.04
CA PRO A 76 4.54 -11.77 -2.76
C PRO A 76 3.14 -11.14 -2.61
N HIS A 77 2.14 -11.81 -3.18
CA HIS A 77 0.76 -11.35 -3.23
C HIS A 77 -0.12 -12.19 -2.32
N GLY A 78 -1.04 -11.50 -1.66
CA GLY A 78 -1.96 -12.02 -0.67
C GLY A 78 -2.35 -10.91 0.31
N LEU A 79 -3.21 -11.25 1.26
CA LEU A 79 -3.67 -10.35 2.32
C LEU A 79 -3.23 -10.84 3.69
N LEU A 80 -2.86 -9.90 4.56
CA LEU A 80 -2.58 -10.14 5.98
C LEU A 80 -3.54 -9.33 6.85
N ALA A 81 -4.14 -10.00 7.82
CA ALA A 81 -4.75 -9.37 8.99
C ALA A 81 -3.76 -9.32 10.14
N GLN A 82 -3.53 -8.13 10.70
CA GLN A 82 -2.77 -7.94 11.93
C GLN A 82 -3.36 -6.75 12.70
N GLU A 83 -3.60 -6.92 14.00
CA GLU A 83 -4.02 -5.83 14.92
C GLU A 83 -5.25 -5.04 14.44
N GLY A 84 -6.24 -5.72 13.85
CA GLY A 84 -7.44 -5.08 13.32
C GLY A 84 -7.20 -4.29 12.02
N VAL A 85 -6.07 -4.49 11.35
CA VAL A 85 -5.73 -3.90 10.05
C VAL A 85 -5.55 -5.01 9.03
N VAL A 86 -6.08 -4.79 7.83
CA VAL A 86 -5.86 -5.63 6.65
C VAL A 86 -4.94 -4.89 5.70
N SER A 87 -3.86 -5.53 5.29
CA SER A 87 -2.91 -4.99 4.31
C SER A 87 -2.35 -6.08 3.42
N GLY A 88 -2.06 -5.74 2.17
CA GLY A 88 -1.50 -6.70 1.23
C GLY A 88 -1.51 -6.19 -0.19
N SER A 89 -1.29 -7.11 -1.12
CA SER A 89 -1.41 -6.81 -2.55
C SER A 89 -1.96 -8.00 -3.32
N VAL A 90 -2.70 -7.72 -4.39
CA VAL A 90 -3.22 -8.74 -5.31
C VAL A 90 -2.79 -8.38 -6.73
N ALA A 91 -2.21 -9.34 -7.45
CA ALA A 91 -1.87 -9.18 -8.86
C ALA A 91 -3.05 -9.62 -9.74
N VAL A 92 -3.52 -8.72 -10.60
CA VAL A 92 -4.72 -8.91 -11.43
C VAL A 92 -4.40 -8.69 -12.90
N ALA A 93 -4.76 -9.65 -13.75
CA ALA A 93 -4.65 -9.50 -15.19
C ALA A 93 -5.80 -8.61 -15.70
N ILE A 94 -5.49 -7.35 -16.03
CA ILE A 94 -6.45 -6.39 -16.57
C ILE A 94 -6.02 -6.06 -18.00
N PRO A 95 -6.80 -6.47 -19.03
CA PRO A 95 -6.47 -6.16 -20.41
C PRO A 95 -6.36 -4.64 -20.67
N PRO A 96 -5.44 -4.20 -21.55
CA PRO A 96 -5.35 -2.80 -21.92
C PRO A 96 -6.65 -2.33 -22.59
N GLY A 97 -7.08 -1.10 -22.30
CA GLY A 97 -8.32 -0.55 -22.85
C GLY A 97 -9.62 -1.03 -22.19
N THR A 98 -9.54 -1.83 -21.12
CA THR A 98 -10.72 -2.30 -20.37
C THR A 98 -11.54 -1.10 -19.82
N PRO A 99 -12.85 -1.01 -20.10
CA PRO A 99 -13.70 0.05 -19.57
C PRO A 99 -13.79 0.02 -18.04
N SER A 100 -14.06 1.17 -17.42
CA SER A 100 -14.07 1.32 -15.95
C SER A 100 -15.00 0.35 -15.23
N GLY A 101 -16.21 0.13 -15.76
CA GLY A 101 -17.18 -0.79 -15.16
C GLY A 101 -16.76 -2.26 -15.23
N GLU A 102 -16.16 -2.68 -16.34
CA GLU A 102 -15.63 -4.04 -16.49
C GLU A 102 -14.38 -4.25 -15.64
N ARG A 103 -13.51 -3.23 -15.58
CA ARG A 103 -12.34 -3.21 -14.70
C ARG A 103 -12.74 -3.41 -13.24
N ALA A 104 -13.76 -2.71 -12.76
CA ALA A 104 -14.25 -2.87 -11.39
C ALA A 104 -14.72 -4.30 -11.09
N ARG A 105 -15.39 -4.97 -12.05
CA ARG A 105 -15.81 -6.37 -11.91
C ARG A 105 -14.63 -7.34 -11.86
N ILE A 106 -13.62 -7.14 -12.72
CA ILE A 106 -12.40 -7.95 -12.73
C ILE A 106 -11.68 -7.83 -11.38
N VAL A 107 -11.55 -6.60 -10.86
CA VAL A 107 -10.95 -6.34 -9.56
C VAL A 107 -11.75 -6.99 -8.43
N GLU A 108 -13.07 -6.81 -8.41
CA GLU A 108 -13.96 -7.41 -7.41
C GLU A 108 -13.78 -8.93 -7.36
N ALA A 109 -13.84 -9.60 -8.51
CA ALA A 109 -13.70 -11.04 -8.60
C ALA A 109 -12.34 -11.55 -8.11
N ALA A 110 -11.27 -10.80 -8.37
CA ALA A 110 -9.92 -11.17 -7.96
C ALA A 110 -9.68 -11.00 -6.44
N VAL A 111 -10.35 -10.04 -5.79
CA VAL A 111 -10.03 -9.64 -4.41
C VAL A 111 -11.06 -10.17 -3.41
N ALA A 112 -12.32 -10.35 -3.80
CA ALA A 112 -13.42 -10.63 -2.88
C ALA A 112 -13.21 -11.88 -2.02
N ALA A 113 -12.68 -12.97 -2.60
CA ALA A 113 -12.50 -14.23 -1.88
C ALA A 113 -11.46 -14.09 -0.75
N GLU A 114 -10.28 -13.53 -1.05
CA GLU A 114 -9.23 -13.31 -0.06
C GLU A 114 -9.67 -12.31 1.01
N LEU A 115 -10.27 -11.19 0.60
CA LEU A 115 -10.71 -10.15 1.53
C LEU A 115 -11.81 -10.65 2.47
N THR A 116 -12.74 -11.47 1.96
CA THR A 116 -13.76 -12.12 2.78
C THR A 116 -13.14 -13.13 3.74
N GLY A 117 -12.14 -13.89 3.30
CA GLY A 117 -11.39 -14.82 4.16
C GLY A 117 -10.76 -14.10 5.34
N VAL A 118 -10.04 -13.01 5.07
CA VAL A 118 -9.38 -12.20 6.11
C VAL A 118 -10.38 -11.50 7.03
N ALA A 119 -11.50 -10.98 6.49
CA ALA A 119 -12.54 -10.39 7.33
C ALA A 119 -13.15 -11.42 8.30
N ARG A 120 -13.34 -12.67 7.86
CA ARG A 120 -13.80 -13.77 8.73
C ARG A 120 -12.77 -14.12 9.81
N GLU A 121 -11.48 -14.14 9.48
CA GLU A 121 -10.41 -14.35 10.48
C GLU A 121 -10.43 -13.28 11.58
N LEU A 122 -10.78 -12.04 11.21
CA LEU A 122 -10.93 -10.92 12.14
C LEU A 122 -12.29 -10.89 12.85
N GLY A 123 -13.25 -11.74 12.47
CA GLY A 123 -14.60 -11.75 13.03
C GLY A 123 -15.48 -10.57 12.61
N VAL A 124 -15.19 -9.93 11.46
CA VAL A 124 -15.87 -8.73 10.97
C VAL A 124 -16.51 -8.94 9.60
N VAL A 125 -17.38 -8.02 9.18
CA VAL A 125 -17.98 -8.00 7.84
C VAL A 125 -17.41 -6.86 6.99
N LEU A 126 -17.46 -6.99 5.66
CA LEU A 126 -17.02 -5.93 4.76
C LEU A 126 -18.04 -4.78 4.75
N ALA A 127 -17.56 -3.54 4.92
CA ALA A 127 -18.37 -2.34 4.80
C ALA A 127 -18.71 -1.96 3.35
N ALA A 128 -17.94 -2.44 2.38
CA ALA A 128 -18.06 -2.08 0.98
C ALA A 128 -17.70 -3.27 0.06
N PRO A 129 -17.94 -3.17 -1.26
CA PRO A 129 -17.41 -4.13 -2.22
C PRO A 129 -15.87 -4.13 -2.23
N ALA A 130 -15.27 -5.25 -2.61
CA ALA A 130 -13.82 -5.48 -2.55
C ALA A 130 -13.00 -4.47 -3.39
N ASP A 131 -13.55 -4.00 -4.52
CA ASP A 131 -12.91 -2.98 -5.37
C ASP A 131 -12.60 -1.68 -4.61
N ARG A 132 -13.43 -1.32 -3.61
CA ARG A 132 -13.22 -0.14 -2.75
C ARG A 132 -12.07 -0.25 -1.79
N TYR A 133 -11.58 -1.46 -1.53
CA TYR A 133 -10.39 -1.71 -0.69
C TYR A 133 -9.11 -1.71 -1.49
N THR A 134 -9.16 -1.39 -2.79
CA THR A 134 -7.99 -1.47 -3.67
C THR A 134 -7.50 -0.12 -4.16
N ARG A 135 -6.19 -0.03 -4.39
CA ARG A 135 -5.54 1.06 -5.10
C ARG A 135 -4.52 0.49 -6.08
N GLU A 136 -4.60 0.88 -7.34
CA GLU A 136 -3.61 0.45 -8.33
C GLU A 136 -2.25 1.07 -8.01
N ARG A 137 -1.23 0.21 -7.94
CA ARG A 137 0.17 0.61 -7.86
C ARG A 137 0.66 0.96 -9.27
N PRO A 138 1.44 2.04 -9.46
CA PRO A 138 2.06 2.32 -10.74
C PRO A 138 2.92 1.14 -11.23
N GLY A 139 2.77 0.78 -12.51
CA GLY A 139 3.53 -0.29 -13.14
C GLY A 139 2.78 -1.63 -13.24
N ARG A 140 3.56 -2.68 -13.50
CA ARG A 140 3.11 -4.07 -13.64
C ARG A 140 4.11 -5.00 -12.94
N ASP A 141 3.68 -6.19 -12.57
CA ASP A 141 4.60 -7.23 -12.09
C ASP A 141 5.40 -7.88 -13.23
N ALA A 142 6.26 -8.84 -12.89
CA ALA A 142 7.11 -9.55 -13.86
C ALA A 142 6.29 -10.31 -14.92
N GLU A 143 5.04 -10.67 -14.63
CA GLU A 143 4.12 -11.33 -15.55
C GLU A 143 3.21 -10.34 -16.31
N GLY A 144 3.42 -9.03 -16.15
CA GLY A 144 2.64 -7.99 -16.84
C GLY A 144 1.26 -7.71 -16.22
N ARG A 145 1.00 -8.17 -14.99
CA ARG A 145 -0.26 -7.98 -14.27
C ARG A 145 -0.28 -6.67 -13.51
N THR A 146 -1.48 -6.13 -13.32
CA THR A 146 -1.73 -4.93 -12.52
C THR A 146 -1.61 -5.28 -11.04
N ILE A 147 -0.80 -4.55 -10.29
CA ILE A 147 -0.68 -4.74 -8.84
C ILE A 147 -1.68 -3.82 -8.14
N LEU A 148 -2.53 -4.41 -7.30
CA LEU A 148 -3.49 -3.69 -6.47
C LEU A 148 -3.03 -3.76 -5.01
N ASP A 149 -2.77 -2.61 -4.41
CA ASP A 149 -2.60 -2.50 -2.97
C ASP A 149 -3.98 -2.64 -2.32
N VAL A 150 -4.10 -3.55 -1.35
CA VAL A 150 -5.34 -3.75 -0.60
C VAL A 150 -5.15 -3.27 0.83
N ALA A 151 -6.08 -2.45 1.31
CA ALA A 151 -6.02 -1.91 2.67
C ALA A 151 -7.40 -1.75 3.29
N GLY A 152 -7.53 -2.16 4.56
CA GLY A 152 -8.71 -1.94 5.39
C GLY A 152 -8.39 -1.90 6.88
N HIS A 153 -9.32 -1.40 7.68
CA HIS A 153 -9.19 -1.38 9.15
C HIS A 153 -10.52 -1.68 9.80
N VAL A 154 -10.48 -2.24 11.01
CA VAL A 154 -11.68 -2.59 11.76
C VAL A 154 -12.24 -1.36 12.49
N GLU A 155 -13.55 -1.16 12.38
CA GLU A 155 -14.37 -0.24 13.16
C GLU A 155 -15.57 -1.01 13.72
N GLY A 156 -15.54 -1.32 15.02
CA GLY A 156 -16.54 -2.22 15.62
C GLY A 156 -16.50 -3.58 14.94
N ASP A 157 -17.63 -3.99 14.36
CA ASP A 157 -17.79 -5.29 13.70
C ASP A 157 -17.61 -5.22 12.17
N VAL A 158 -17.05 -4.12 11.66
CA VAL A 158 -16.97 -3.83 10.22
C VAL A 158 -15.53 -3.55 9.80
N LEU A 159 -15.11 -4.13 8.68
CA LEU A 159 -13.86 -3.79 8.00
C LEU A 159 -14.13 -2.62 7.05
N MET A 160 -13.55 -1.46 7.33
CA MET A 160 -13.66 -0.25 6.53
C MET A 160 -12.52 -0.15 5.50
N PRO A 161 -12.77 0.35 4.26
CA PRO A 161 -11.69 0.59 3.30
C PRO A 161 -10.70 1.65 3.78
N ALA A 162 -9.41 1.34 3.67
CA ALA A 162 -8.32 2.22 4.11
C ALA A 162 -7.37 2.60 2.96
N VAL A 163 -7.83 2.57 1.70
CA VAL A 163 -6.96 2.86 0.55
C VAL A 163 -6.67 4.34 0.34
N SER A 164 -7.45 5.24 0.95
CA SER A 164 -7.17 6.68 0.91
C SER A 164 -6.08 7.06 1.91
N ARG A 165 -5.25 8.06 1.54
CA ARG A 165 -4.21 8.61 2.43
C ARG A 165 -4.79 9.20 3.72
N ALA A 166 -5.98 9.82 3.64
CA ALA A 166 -6.65 10.39 4.80
C ALA A 166 -7.09 9.31 5.80
N ALA A 167 -7.63 8.18 5.32
CA ALA A 167 -8.03 7.07 6.19
C ALA A 167 -6.84 6.37 6.85
N ARG A 168 -5.71 6.23 6.15
CA ARG A 168 -4.47 5.64 6.71
C ARG A 168 -3.77 6.53 7.74
N ASN A 169 -3.71 7.84 7.51
CA ASN A 169 -2.98 8.77 8.39
C ASN A 169 -3.76 9.19 9.64
N ALA A 170 -5.10 9.10 9.65
CA ALA A 170 -5.93 9.43 10.79
C ALA A 170 -5.65 8.56 12.05
N ARG A 171 -4.83 7.52 11.94
CA ARG A 171 -4.55 6.56 13.02
C ARG A 171 -3.06 6.29 13.29
N ARG A 172 -2.13 7.06 12.69
CA ARG A 172 -0.71 7.10 13.12
C ARG A 172 -0.41 8.32 14.02
N GLY A 173 -1.45 9.04 14.45
CA GLY A 173 -1.38 10.16 15.41
C GLY A 173 -1.71 9.69 16.82
#